data_AF-A0A6P0NC55-F1
#
_entry.id   AF-A0A6P0NC55-F1
#
_cell.length_a   1.000
_cell.length_b   1.000
_cell.length_c   1.000
_cell.angle_alpha   90.00
_cell.angle_beta   90.00
_cell.angle_gamma   90.00
#
_symmetry.space_group_name_H-M   'P 1'
#
loop_
_entity.id
_entity.type
_entity.pdbx_description
1 polymer ?
#
loop_
_entity_poly.entity_id
_entity_poly.type
_entity_poly.pdbx_seq_one_letter_code
_entity_poly.pdbx_strand_id
1 'polypeptide(L)'
;RDTPSTFVLLEYLSTAQPHTIWASQGDYLSPHKQVSLDAYPNDIVKRQAEILANADMVRFDGSDMMPGAVGTGTFWSGIVDYIGGTDVDTVLKTIEDSWPD
;
A
#
# COMPACT_ATOMS: atom_id res chain seq x y z
N ARG A 1 15.37 -3.97 -21.45
CA ARG A 1 15.98 -3.09 -22.47
C ARG A 1 15.00 -1.98 -22.73
N ASP A 2 15.47 -0.73 -22.70
CA ASP A 2 14.61 0.43 -22.90
C ASP A 2 14.37 0.62 -24.40
N THR A 3 13.10 0.63 -24.81
CA THR A 3 12.71 0.76 -26.22
C THR A 3 11.75 1.94 -26.40
N PRO A 4 11.68 2.55 -27.61
CA PRO A 4 10.72 3.62 -27.87
C PRO A 4 9.27 3.23 -27.54
N SER A 5 8.86 2.00 -27.85
CA SER A 5 7.52 1.49 -27.54
C SER A 5 7.25 1.41 -26.04
N THR A 6 8.26 1.10 -25.22
CA THR A 6 8.13 1.11 -23.75
C THR A 6 7.85 2.53 -23.25
N PHE A 7 8.53 3.54 -23.79
CA PHE A 7 8.33 4.93 -23.37
C PHE A 7 6.94 5.46 -23.74
N VAL A 8 6.42 5.13 -24.92
CA VAL A 8 5.05 5.50 -25.31
C VAL A 8 4.02 4.89 -24.35
N LEU A 9 4.22 3.63 -23.93
CA LEU A 9 3.35 3.01 -22.95
C LEU A 9 3.45 3.70 -21.57
N LEU A 10 4.66 4.01 -21.12
CA LEU A 10 4.87 4.71 -19.84
C LEU A 10 4.23 6.11 -19.85
N GLU A 11 4.33 6.83 -20.96
CA GLU A 11 3.66 8.12 -21.16
C GLU A 11 2.14 7.96 -21.03
N TYR A 12 1.54 7.00 -21.75
CA TYR A 12 0.11 6.71 -21.60
C TYR A 12 -0.27 6.38 -20.15
N LEU A 13 0.48 5.49 -19.50
CA LEU A 13 0.25 5.09 -18.10
C LEU A 13 0.34 6.26 -17.12
N SER A 14 1.09 7.31 -17.45
CA SER A 14 1.17 8.54 -16.64
C SER A 14 -0.01 9.50 -16.81
N THR A 15 -0.91 9.26 -17.78
CA THR A 15 -2.10 10.11 -18.00
C THR A 15 -3.26 9.69 -17.10
N ALA A 16 -4.27 10.56 -16.95
CA ALA A 16 -5.43 10.27 -16.11
C ALA A 16 -6.29 9.07 -16.59
N GLN A 17 -6.26 8.76 -17.89
CA GLN A 17 -7.16 7.77 -18.49
C GLN A 17 -6.97 6.34 -17.95
N PRO A 18 -5.78 5.73 -17.99
CA PRO A 18 -5.58 4.38 -17.44
C PRO A 18 -5.84 4.33 -15.94
N HIS A 19 -5.47 5.37 -15.21
CA HIS A 19 -5.76 5.50 -13.79
C HIS A 19 -7.27 5.52 -13.48
N THR A 20 -8.07 6.21 -14.31
CA THR A 20 -9.53 6.24 -14.20
C THR A 20 -10.15 4.88 -14.51
N ILE A 21 -9.63 4.19 -15.54
CA ILE A 21 -10.06 2.83 -15.90
C ILE A 21 -9.80 1.83 -14.75
N TRP A 22 -8.67 1.97 -14.06
CA TRP A 22 -8.38 1.12 -12.90
C TRP A 22 -9.20 1.49 -11.67
N ALA A 23 -9.37 2.79 -11.38
CA ALA A 23 -10.21 3.24 -10.28
C ALA A 23 -11.65 2.71 -10.39
N SER A 24 -12.18 2.62 -11.61
CA SER A 24 -13.53 2.08 -11.84
C SER A 24 -13.68 0.59 -11.57
N GLN A 25 -12.58 -0.17 -11.43
CA GLN A 25 -12.64 -1.57 -11.04
C GLN A 25 -12.85 -1.74 -9.52
N GLY A 26 -12.50 -0.74 -8.72
CA GLY A 26 -12.71 -0.73 -7.26
C GLY A 26 -11.56 -1.28 -6.41
N ASP A 27 -10.63 -2.04 -6.99
CA ASP A 27 -9.49 -2.64 -6.25
C ASP A 27 -8.21 -1.79 -6.31
N TYR A 28 -8.31 -0.54 -6.77
CA TYR A 28 -7.17 0.33 -7.01
C TYR A 28 -7.48 1.74 -6.55
N LEU A 29 -6.59 2.32 -5.73
CA LEU A 29 -6.60 3.74 -5.38
C LEU A 29 -5.57 4.48 -6.23
N SER A 30 -6.04 5.44 -7.02
CA SER A 30 -5.16 6.19 -7.91
C SER A 30 -4.43 7.32 -7.16
N PRO A 31 -3.09 7.43 -7.28
CA PRO A 31 -2.35 8.61 -6.82
C PRO A 31 -2.46 9.79 -7.80
N HIS A 32 -3.06 9.58 -8.98
CA HIS A 32 -3.15 10.58 -10.03
C HIS A 32 -4.26 11.61 -9.72
N LYS A 33 -3.87 12.86 -9.46
CA LYS A 33 -4.76 13.94 -8.96
C LYS A 33 -5.96 14.29 -9.85
N GLN A 34 -5.91 13.95 -11.14
CA GLN A 34 -7.01 14.21 -12.07
C GLN A 34 -8.07 13.09 -12.12
N VAL A 35 -7.92 12.02 -11.34
CA VAL A 35 -8.97 10.99 -11.21
C VAL A 35 -10.07 11.51 -10.29
N SER A 36 -11.31 11.56 -10.80
CA SER A 36 -12.47 11.96 -10.02
C SER A 36 -12.82 10.91 -8.96
N LEU A 37 -13.30 11.34 -7.79
CA LEU A 37 -13.88 10.44 -6.78
C LEU A 37 -15.12 9.69 -7.30
N ASP A 38 -15.77 10.19 -8.35
CA ASP A 38 -16.91 9.51 -8.99
C ASP A 38 -16.49 8.36 -9.90
N ALA A 39 -15.18 8.19 -10.15
CA ALA A 39 -14.67 7.03 -10.87
C ALA A 39 -14.77 5.75 -10.04
N TYR A 40 -14.84 5.83 -8.71
CA TYR A 40 -14.84 4.66 -7.83
C TYR A 40 -16.24 4.05 -7.68
N PRO A 41 -16.38 2.71 -7.74
CA PRO A 41 -17.67 2.05 -7.92
C PRO A 41 -18.54 1.98 -6.65
N ASN A 42 -17.98 2.26 -5.47
CA ASN A 42 -18.71 2.19 -4.21
C ASN A 42 -18.18 3.17 -3.16
N ASP A 43 -18.98 3.43 -2.14
CA ASP A 43 -18.70 4.43 -1.11
C ASP A 43 -17.47 4.10 -0.25
N ILE A 44 -17.17 2.81 -0.03
CA ILE A 44 -16.02 2.38 0.78
C ILE A 44 -14.73 2.80 0.09
N VAL A 45 -14.57 2.43 -1.18
CA VAL A 45 -13.36 2.73 -1.96
C VAL A 45 -13.28 4.23 -2.26
N LYS A 46 -14.42 4.87 -2.54
CA LYS A 46 -14.48 6.33 -2.71
C LYS A 46 -13.98 7.07 -1.47
N ARG A 47 -14.35 6.62 -0.27
CA ARG A 47 -13.89 7.21 0.99
C ARG A 47 -12.38 7.00 1.20
N GLN A 48 -11.84 5.84 0.83
CA GLN A 48 -10.39 5.60 0.87
C GLN A 48 -9.65 6.52 -0.11
N ALA A 49 -10.16 6.70 -1.32
CA ALA A 49 -9.58 7.61 -2.32
C ALA A 49 -9.62 9.06 -1.85
N GLU A 50 -10.69 9.48 -1.16
CA GLU A 50 -10.81 10.81 -0.57
C GLU A 50 -9.76 11.05 0.54
N ILE A 51 -9.50 10.03 1.38
CA ILE A 51 -8.43 10.10 2.39
C ILE A 51 -7.08 10.30 1.69
N LEU A 52 -6.79 9.50 0.64
CA LEU A 52 -5.54 9.62 -0.11
C LEU A 52 -5.40 10.99 -0.80
N ALA A 53 -6.48 11.50 -1.41
CA ALA A 53 -6.46 12.77 -2.12
C ALA A 53 -6.22 13.99 -1.22
N ASN A 54 -6.65 13.91 0.04
CA ASN A 54 -6.51 14.97 1.04
C ASN A 54 -5.32 14.76 2.00
N ALA A 55 -4.57 13.67 1.85
CA ALA A 55 -3.42 13.41 2.71
C ALA A 55 -2.26 14.37 2.38
N ASP A 56 -1.73 15.05 3.39
CA ASP A 56 -0.50 15.85 3.25
C ASP A 56 0.72 14.97 2.94
N MET A 57 0.67 13.70 3.35
CA MET A 57 1.77 12.76 3.26
C MET A 57 1.29 11.32 3.17
N VAL A 58 1.98 10.53 2.36
CA VAL A 58 1.81 9.07 2.31
C VAL A 58 3.03 8.43 2.94
N ARG A 59 2.81 7.43 3.80
CA ARG A 59 3.86 6.65 4.45
C ARG A 59 3.59 5.17 4.24
N PHE A 60 4.66 4.42 4.08
CA PHE A 60 4.63 2.98 4.25
C PHE A 60 4.42 2.65 5.73
N ASP A 61 3.85 1.49 6.03
CA ASP A 61 3.67 1.11 7.43
C ASP A 61 5.02 0.79 8.07
N GLY A 62 5.05 0.73 9.41
CA GLY A 62 6.30 0.54 10.15
C GLY A 62 7.07 -0.71 9.74
N SER A 63 6.36 -1.79 9.36
CA SER A 63 6.95 -3.06 8.98
C SER A 63 7.64 -3.01 7.61
N ASP A 64 7.13 -2.19 6.68
CA ASP A 64 7.78 -1.93 5.38
C ASP A 64 9.14 -1.25 5.53
N MET A 65 9.35 -0.52 6.64
CA MET A 65 10.62 0.15 6.94
C MET A 65 11.61 -0.73 7.71
N MET A 66 11.20 -1.94 8.13
CA MET A 66 12.06 -2.88 8.85
C MET A 66 12.85 -3.77 7.88
N PRO A 67 13.94 -4.42 8.34
CA PRO A 67 14.58 -5.50 7.57
C PRO A 67 13.55 -6.58 7.20
N GLY A 68 13.65 -7.15 6.00
CA GLY A 68 12.63 -8.11 5.51
C GLY A 68 12.42 -9.32 6.44
N ALA A 69 13.46 -9.79 7.12
CA ALA A 69 13.35 -10.86 8.13
C ALA A 69 12.46 -10.47 9.33
N VAL A 70 12.35 -9.18 9.61
CA VAL A 70 11.52 -8.61 10.69
C VAL A 70 10.16 -8.21 10.14
N GLY A 71 10.11 -7.25 9.21
CA GLY A 71 8.87 -6.63 8.75
C GLY A 71 7.87 -7.62 8.15
N THR A 72 8.28 -8.31 7.08
CA THR A 72 7.45 -9.37 6.46
C THR A 72 7.60 -10.73 7.15
N GLY A 73 8.43 -10.82 8.20
CA GLY A 73 8.70 -12.03 8.96
C GLY A 73 8.08 -12.01 10.35
N THR A 74 8.92 -11.82 11.37
CA THR A 74 8.49 -11.91 12.78
C THR A 74 7.46 -10.87 13.18
N PHE A 75 7.50 -9.65 12.62
CA PHE A 75 6.47 -8.65 12.84
C PHE A 75 5.13 -9.14 12.29
N TRP A 76 5.07 -9.54 11.03
CA TRP A 76 3.84 -10.03 10.40
C TRP A 76 3.22 -11.21 11.17
N SER A 77 4.00 -12.27 11.41
CA SER A 77 3.53 -13.44 12.16
C SER A 77 3.18 -13.08 13.61
N GLY A 78 3.95 -12.20 14.24
CA GLY A 78 3.72 -11.74 15.61
C GLY A 78 2.39 -11.01 15.78
N ILE A 79 1.99 -10.16 14.82
CA ILE A 79 0.67 -9.51 14.86
C ILE A 79 -0.46 -10.55 14.76
N VAL A 80 -0.31 -11.57 13.92
CA VAL A 80 -1.28 -12.67 13.83
C VAL A 80 -1.37 -13.46 15.14
N ASP A 81 -0.22 -13.78 15.74
CA ASP A 81 -0.15 -14.51 17.02
C ASP A 81 -0.76 -13.70 18.17
N TYR A 82 -0.53 -12.39 18.21
CA TYR A 82 -1.14 -11.50 19.19
C TYR A 82 -2.67 -11.51 19.09
N ILE A 83 -3.21 -11.39 17.87
CA ILE A 83 -4.66 -11.51 17.62
C ILE A 83 -5.17 -12.90 18.03
N GLY A 84 -4.35 -13.93 17.85
CA GLY A 84 -4.60 -15.31 18.29
C GLY A 84 -4.54 -15.53 19.80
N GLY A 85 -4.09 -14.55 20.58
CA GLY A 85 -4.06 -14.57 22.04
C GLY A 85 -2.68 -14.78 22.68
N THR A 86 -1.60 -14.79 21.89
CA THR A 86 -0.24 -14.74 22.43
C THR A 86 -0.02 -13.42 23.16
N ASP A 87 0.67 -13.47 24.29
CA ASP A 87 1.00 -12.29 25.09
C ASP A 87 1.83 -11.27 24.29
N VAL A 88 1.51 -9.98 24.45
CA VAL A 88 2.11 -8.89 23.67
C VAL A 88 3.60 -8.74 23.95
N ASP A 89 4.05 -8.95 25.20
CA ASP A 89 5.46 -8.83 25.55
C ASP A 89 6.29 -9.93 24.89
N THR A 90 5.72 -11.14 24.80
CA THR A 90 6.34 -12.26 24.08
C THR A 90 6.46 -11.98 22.58
N VAL A 91 5.41 -11.42 21.96
CA VAL A 91 5.43 -11.03 20.55
C VAL A 91 6.48 -9.95 20.29
N LEU A 92 6.45 -8.86 21.07
CA LEU A 92 7.39 -7.75 20.91
C LEU A 92 8.84 -8.20 21.10
N LYS A 93 9.11 -9.06 22.09
CA LYS A 93 10.44 -9.63 22.30
C LYS A 93 10.90 -10.46 21.10
N THR A 94 10.02 -11.27 20.53
CA THR A 94 10.36 -12.10 19.36
C THR A 94 10.69 -11.24 18.13
N ILE A 95 9.96 -10.13 17.95
CA ILE A 95 10.23 -9.16 16.88
C ILE A 95 11.60 -8.51 17.09
N GLU A 96 11.88 -8.03 18.30
CA GLU A 96 13.16 -7.40 18.66
C GLU A 96 14.34 -8.37 18.47
N ASP A 97 14.23 -9.59 19.00
CA ASP A 97 15.28 -10.63 18.93
C ASP A 97 15.60 -11.07 17.49
N SER A 98 14.72 -10.77 16.53
CA SER A 98 14.91 -11.11 15.10
C SER A 98 15.58 -10.02 14.28
N TRP A 99 15.86 -8.87 14.89
CA TRP A 99 16.50 -7.76 14.21
C TRP A 99 17.96 -8.13 13.85
N PRO A 100 18.37 -8.03 12.57
CA PRO A 100 19.74 -8.32 12.18
C PRO A 100 20.72 -7.25 12.67
N ASP A 101 21.89 -7.68 13.16
CA ASP A 101 23.03 -6.81 13.52
C ASP A 101 23.49 -5.91 12.36
#